data_AF-A0A380JBZ4-F1
#
_entry.id   AF-A0A380JBZ4-F1
#
_cell.length_a   1.000
_cell.length_b   1.000
_cell.length_c   1.000
_cell.angle_alpha   90.00
_cell.angle_beta   90.00
_cell.angle_gamma   90.00
#
_symmetry.space_group_name_H-M   'P 1'
#
loop_
_entity.id
_entity.type
_entity.pdbx_description
1 polymer ?
#
loop_
_entity_poly.entity_id
_entity_poly.type
_entity_poly.pdbx_seq_one_letter_code
_entity_poly.pdbx_strand_id
1 'polypeptide(L)'
;MSEKNFIERPHQNEKQEALAYIKVLMDRAHKNDRLEDIPKLEKLAKLINSKRYGLVWEEHAELVEEEMETKLPVFVEIDERKIHGNPDSSDYNFLLEGDNLHSLHLLEKTHTGKIDVIYIDPPYNTGNKDFIYNDKIVDKTDGYSHSKWLSFMSKRLEIAQRLLSDEGVIFISIDDNEQAQLKLLCDEVFGEGNFRNSFIVRRRNKSLNVQFANKGLKTLNVGCETILCYAKKNFLFNPVRMKKKNFSEKGKWNVFWSNADRPTMRYEILGFKPESGQWRWSEEIASIAAKNYQEYIEKFSDKESLEEYWERTGKKKRFLRRIKNGKGKNGGVQSWVSPSSTTLRTSNWTDLEVSQIFKLANIEFSNPKNIDLINLIISCSPKKDATILDFFAGSGTTGHAVAQLNKEDGGNRKYILCTNNENKIAEEVTYQRLSKIQDELPHNLKYFKTDFIEKDNDDLEFTLLDHVKTLIELEHGIDLQESDKATAFNLEAVRTLDLEGVKTVYMRQQSHAMMEIKDLERYKYITIIDVPDYYFANEMKEAGL
;
A
#
# COMPACT_ATOMS: atom_id res chain seq x y z
N MET A 1 44.16 -3.27 18.56
CA MET A 1 42.92 -3.52 17.79
C MET A 1 43.22 -3.18 16.35
N SER A 2 43.60 -4.18 15.57
CA SER A 2 43.94 -4.02 14.15
C SER A 2 42.68 -3.75 13.34
N GLU A 3 42.74 -2.75 12.47
CA GLU A 3 41.82 -2.58 11.35
C GLU A 3 41.66 -3.92 10.64
N LYS A 4 40.50 -4.56 10.83
CA LYS A 4 40.06 -5.61 9.92
C LYS A 4 39.76 -4.89 8.61
N ASN A 5 40.72 -4.89 7.70
CA ASN A 5 40.48 -4.63 6.29
C ASN A 5 39.40 -5.60 5.83
N PHE A 6 38.15 -5.13 5.79
CA PHE A 6 37.05 -5.85 5.21
C PHE A 6 37.27 -5.83 3.70
N ILE A 7 37.68 -6.97 3.17
CA ILE A 7 37.46 -7.28 1.77
C ILE A 7 35.95 -7.35 1.65
N GLU A 8 35.33 -6.37 0.98
CA GLU A 8 33.98 -6.53 0.46
C GLU A 8 33.98 -7.89 -0.22
N ARG A 9 33.32 -8.88 0.39
CA ARG A 9 33.09 -10.13 -0.31
C ARG A 9 32.04 -9.75 -1.34
N PRO A 10 32.39 -9.65 -2.64
CA PRO A 10 31.33 -9.87 -3.60
C PRO A 10 30.86 -11.28 -3.25
N HIS A 11 29.58 -11.47 -2.95
CA HIS A 11 29.01 -12.74 -3.38
C HIS A 11 29.32 -12.75 -4.88
N GLN A 12 30.23 -13.65 -5.27
CA GLN A 12 30.70 -13.75 -6.64
C GLN A 12 29.44 -13.96 -7.45
N ASN A 13 29.03 -12.93 -8.20
CA ASN A 13 27.95 -12.88 -9.17
C ASN A 13 27.37 -14.29 -9.41
N GLU A 14 26.21 -14.64 -8.86
CA GLU A 14 25.69 -16.03 -8.89
C GLU A 14 25.67 -16.61 -10.31
N LYS A 15 25.54 -15.73 -11.31
CA LYS A 15 25.76 -16.04 -12.71
C LYS A 15 27.16 -16.60 -12.99
N GLN A 16 28.22 -15.94 -12.50
CA GLN A 16 29.60 -16.39 -12.57
C GLN A 16 29.82 -17.70 -11.79
N GLU A 17 29.22 -17.87 -10.60
CA GLU A 17 29.29 -19.15 -9.87
C GLU A 17 28.58 -20.28 -10.62
N ALA A 18 27.36 -20.05 -11.12
CA ALA A 18 26.64 -20.99 -11.95
C ALA A 18 27.41 -21.34 -13.23
N LEU A 19 28.01 -20.35 -13.90
CA LEU A 19 28.87 -20.56 -15.07
C LEU A 19 30.15 -21.33 -14.72
N ALA A 20 30.77 -21.04 -13.58
CA ALA A 20 31.95 -21.76 -13.07
C ALA A 20 31.60 -23.20 -12.72
N TYR A 21 30.46 -23.44 -12.08
CA TYR A 21 29.97 -24.77 -11.75
C TYR A 21 29.62 -25.56 -13.01
N ILE A 22 28.95 -24.95 -13.99
CA ILE A 22 28.71 -25.58 -15.30
C ILE A 22 30.03 -25.96 -15.97
N LYS A 23 31.08 -25.12 -15.86
CA LYS A 23 32.41 -25.46 -16.35
C LYS A 23 33.01 -26.68 -15.66
N VAL A 24 32.88 -26.77 -14.33
CA VAL A 24 33.29 -27.96 -13.56
C VAL A 24 32.50 -29.21 -14.00
N LEU A 25 31.19 -29.07 -14.25
CA LEU A 25 30.35 -30.17 -14.74
C LEU A 25 30.77 -30.62 -16.14
N MET A 26 31.13 -29.70 -17.03
CA MET A 26 31.65 -30.02 -18.37
C MET A 26 32.99 -30.77 -18.27
N ASP A 27 33.91 -30.33 -17.42
CA ASP A 27 35.19 -31.02 -17.20
C ASP A 27 34.99 -32.44 -16.63
N ARG A 28 34.01 -32.63 -15.73
CA ARG A 28 33.65 -33.96 -15.20
C ARG A 28 33.00 -34.84 -16.26
N ALA A 29 32.12 -34.28 -17.08
CA ALA A 29 31.49 -34.99 -18.18
C ALA A 29 32.53 -35.47 -19.20
N HIS A 30 33.54 -34.66 -19.51
CA HIS A 30 34.69 -35.06 -20.32
C HIS A 30 35.52 -36.18 -19.68
N LYS A 31 35.81 -36.11 -18.38
CA LYS A 31 36.61 -37.14 -17.67
C LYS A 31 35.90 -38.49 -17.53
N ASN A 32 34.57 -38.48 -17.53
CA ASN A 32 33.73 -39.67 -17.30
C ASN A 32 33.08 -40.19 -18.60
N ASP A 33 33.55 -39.77 -19.78
CA ASP A 33 33.01 -40.12 -21.10
C ASP A 33 31.50 -39.88 -21.29
N ARG A 34 30.91 -38.91 -20.54
CA ARG A 34 29.51 -38.51 -20.67
C ARG A 34 29.33 -37.42 -21.73
N LEU A 35 29.72 -37.72 -22.96
CA LEU A 35 29.73 -36.75 -24.07
C LEU A 35 28.34 -36.21 -24.43
N GLU A 36 27.27 -36.93 -24.09
CA GLU A 36 25.88 -36.53 -24.28
C GLU A 36 25.42 -35.35 -23.39
N ASP A 37 26.14 -35.08 -22.30
CA ASP A 37 25.81 -33.98 -21.38
C ASP A 37 26.47 -32.65 -21.79
N ILE A 38 27.55 -32.69 -22.57
CA ILE A 38 28.29 -31.48 -23.01
C ILE A 38 27.40 -30.49 -23.76
N PRO A 39 26.61 -30.87 -24.80
CA PRO A 39 25.75 -29.93 -25.50
C PRO A 39 24.64 -29.34 -24.61
N LYS A 40 24.18 -30.08 -23.59
CA LYS A 40 23.17 -29.60 -22.63
C LYS A 40 23.78 -28.55 -21.69
N LEU A 41 25.00 -28.79 -21.21
CA LEU A 41 25.74 -27.87 -20.35
C LEU A 41 26.15 -26.59 -21.10
N GLU A 42 26.58 -26.70 -22.35
CA GLU A 42 26.84 -25.54 -23.22
C GLU A 42 25.58 -24.71 -23.46
N LYS A 43 24.43 -25.37 -23.68
CA LYS A 43 23.13 -24.70 -23.81
C LYS A 43 22.75 -23.98 -22.52
N LEU A 44 22.95 -24.59 -21.35
CA LEU A 44 22.73 -23.94 -20.05
C LEU A 44 23.62 -22.71 -19.87
N ALA A 45 24.92 -22.82 -20.17
CA ALA A 45 25.84 -21.69 -20.13
C ALA A 45 25.40 -20.56 -21.08
N LYS A 46 24.95 -20.89 -22.29
CA LYS A 46 24.44 -19.93 -23.27
C LYS A 46 23.15 -19.26 -22.81
N LEU A 47 22.23 -19.99 -22.17
CA LEU A 47 20.99 -19.45 -21.61
C LEU A 47 21.28 -18.48 -20.46
N ILE A 48 22.17 -18.86 -19.55
CA ILE A 48 22.63 -18.01 -18.44
C ILE A 48 23.32 -16.74 -18.98
N ASN A 49 24.06 -16.87 -20.08
CA ASN A 49 24.76 -15.74 -20.70
C ASN A 49 23.90 -14.96 -21.73
N SER A 50 22.67 -15.40 -22.00
CA SER A 50 21.81 -14.75 -22.97
C SER A 50 21.36 -13.38 -22.46
N LYS A 51 21.16 -12.42 -23.38
CA LYS A 51 20.62 -11.11 -23.04
C LYS A 51 19.18 -11.29 -22.55
N ARG A 52 18.93 -11.01 -21.26
CA ARG A 52 17.59 -10.80 -20.73
C ARG A 52 17.12 -9.43 -21.21
N TYR A 53 15.91 -9.35 -21.76
CA TYR A 53 15.26 -8.10 -22.12
C TYR A 53 14.36 -7.67 -20.96
N GLY A 54 14.38 -6.40 -20.58
CA GLY A 54 13.65 -5.87 -19.42
C GLY A 54 14.60 -5.33 -18.34
N LEU A 55 14.08 -5.20 -17.11
CA LEU A 55 14.88 -4.85 -15.95
C LEU A 55 15.78 -6.03 -15.57
N VAL A 56 17.06 -5.77 -15.40
CA VAL A 56 18.06 -6.77 -14.97
C VAL A 56 19.00 -6.08 -14.00
N TRP A 57 19.21 -6.67 -12.83
CA TRP A 57 20.14 -6.17 -11.83
C TRP A 57 20.95 -7.34 -11.24
N GLU A 58 21.99 -7.00 -10.50
CA GLU A 58 22.74 -8.00 -9.72
C GLU A 58 22.04 -8.19 -8.38
N GLU A 59 21.66 -9.42 -8.07
CA GLU A 59 21.01 -9.73 -6.79
C GLU A 59 22.01 -9.61 -5.64
N HIS A 60 21.55 -9.02 -4.54
CA HIS A 60 22.30 -8.89 -3.31
C HIS A 60 21.42 -9.36 -2.14
N ALA A 61 21.97 -10.22 -1.29
CA ALA A 61 21.31 -10.65 -0.06
C ALA A 61 21.48 -9.62 1.07
N GLU A 62 20.44 -9.44 1.87
CA GLU A 62 20.48 -8.61 3.08
C GLU A 62 20.87 -9.42 4.33
N LEU A 63 21.48 -8.79 5.33
CA LEU A 63 21.79 -9.43 6.62
C LEU A 63 20.53 -9.98 7.30
N VAL A 64 19.39 -9.31 7.10
CA VAL A 64 18.09 -9.77 7.60
C VAL A 64 17.64 -11.08 6.94
N GLU A 65 17.97 -11.29 5.65
CA GLU A 65 17.70 -12.58 4.98
C GLU A 65 18.61 -13.68 5.54
N GLU A 66 19.90 -13.39 5.76
CA GLU A 66 20.83 -14.33 6.37
C GLU A 66 20.42 -14.71 7.81
N GLU A 67 19.96 -13.74 8.60
CA GLU A 67 19.45 -14.01 9.96
C GLU A 67 18.21 -14.91 9.94
N MET A 68 17.33 -14.73 8.96
CA MET A 68 16.16 -15.58 8.76
C MET A 68 16.48 -17.01 8.31
N GLU A 69 17.71 -17.31 7.89
CA GLU A 69 18.11 -18.69 7.59
C GLU A 69 18.16 -19.54 8.86
N THR A 70 18.71 -19.00 9.96
CA THR A 70 18.90 -19.71 11.23
C THR A 70 17.88 -19.32 12.30
N LYS A 71 17.24 -18.16 12.19
CA LYS A 71 16.29 -17.64 13.17
C LYS A 71 14.91 -17.40 12.57
N LEU A 72 13.89 -17.39 13.42
CA LEU A 72 12.52 -17.03 13.09
C LEU A 72 12.16 -15.71 13.77
N PRO A 73 11.77 -14.67 13.02
CA PRO A 73 11.28 -13.44 13.61
C PRO A 73 9.92 -13.70 14.27
N VAL A 74 9.69 -13.10 15.43
CA VAL A 74 8.42 -13.11 16.17
C VAL A 74 8.09 -11.72 16.69
N PHE A 75 6.82 -11.48 17.03
CA PHE A 75 6.41 -10.25 17.70
C PHE A 75 6.22 -10.46 19.20
N VAL A 76 6.80 -9.54 19.97
CA VAL A 76 6.59 -9.40 21.41
C VAL A 76 5.88 -8.09 21.68
N GLU A 77 4.81 -8.14 22.46
CA GLU A 77 4.09 -6.94 22.88
C GLU A 77 4.89 -6.14 23.92
N ILE A 78 4.88 -4.82 23.77
CA ILE A 78 5.39 -3.87 24.78
C ILE A 78 4.17 -3.22 25.46
N ASP A 79 3.69 -3.85 26.53
CA ASP A 79 2.47 -3.45 27.24
C ASP A 79 2.52 -1.99 27.73
N GLU A 80 3.69 -1.50 28.13
CA GLU A 80 3.85 -0.12 28.61
C GLU A 80 3.62 0.95 27.52
N ARG A 81 3.60 0.52 26.25
CA ARG A 81 3.33 1.36 25.07
C ARG A 81 1.96 1.08 24.44
N LYS A 82 1.13 0.26 25.06
CA LYS A 82 -0.27 0.09 24.66
C LYS A 82 -1.03 1.39 24.90
N ILE A 83 -1.78 1.84 23.90
CA ILE A 83 -2.70 2.99 24.02
C ILE A 83 -4.13 2.47 23.93
N HIS A 84 -4.91 2.70 24.98
CA HIS A 84 -6.35 2.51 25.00
C HIS A 84 -7.02 3.90 24.97
N GLY A 85 -7.10 4.47 23.78
CA GLY A 85 -7.55 5.85 23.56
C GLY A 85 -9.02 5.98 23.19
N ASN A 86 -9.62 4.93 22.61
CA ASN A 86 -11.01 4.90 22.19
C ASN A 86 -11.74 3.70 22.85
N PRO A 87 -12.33 3.88 24.04
CA PRO A 87 -12.99 2.80 24.78
C PRO A 87 -14.29 2.32 24.11
N ASP A 88 -14.86 3.09 23.19
CA ASP A 88 -16.07 2.72 22.45
C ASP A 88 -15.77 1.74 21.29
N SER A 89 -14.49 1.44 21.03
CA SER A 89 -14.05 0.51 19.99
C SER A 89 -13.20 -0.61 20.57
N SER A 90 -13.50 -1.85 20.17
CA SER A 90 -12.64 -3.02 20.44
C SER A 90 -11.50 -3.17 19.41
N ASP A 91 -11.48 -2.33 18.38
CA ASP A 91 -10.50 -2.42 17.32
C ASP A 91 -9.19 -1.74 17.72
N TYR A 92 -8.08 -2.41 17.44
CA TYR A 92 -6.73 -1.94 17.67
C TYR A 92 -5.99 -1.72 16.35
N ASN A 93 -5.12 -0.71 16.36
CA ASN A 93 -4.11 -0.48 15.34
C ASN A 93 -2.75 -0.98 15.83
N PHE A 94 -1.76 -1.12 14.94
CA PHE A 94 -0.45 -1.69 15.30
C PHE A 94 0.70 -0.81 14.86
N LEU A 95 1.68 -0.69 15.75
CA LEU A 95 3.03 -0.21 15.47
C LEU A 95 4.01 -1.37 15.68
N LEU A 96 4.67 -1.77 14.61
CA LEU A 96 5.62 -2.87 14.55
C LEU A 96 7.04 -2.28 14.49
N GLU A 97 7.77 -2.37 15.60
CA GLU A 97 9.17 -1.96 15.72
C GLU A 97 10.09 -3.11 15.26
N GLY A 98 10.79 -2.92 14.15
CA GLY A 98 11.75 -3.89 13.63
C GLY A 98 12.09 -3.64 12.17
N ASP A 99 12.90 -4.51 11.58
CA ASP A 99 13.09 -4.49 10.14
C ASP A 99 11.75 -4.74 9.44
N ASN A 100 11.50 -4.01 8.37
CA ASN A 100 10.25 -4.13 7.63
C ASN A 100 10.15 -5.45 6.85
N LEU A 101 11.25 -6.08 6.45
CA LEU A 101 11.22 -7.40 5.83
C LEU A 101 10.77 -8.47 6.85
N HIS A 102 11.31 -8.46 8.07
CA HIS A 102 10.84 -9.32 9.17
C HIS A 102 9.36 -9.10 9.45
N SER A 103 8.94 -7.84 9.53
CA SER A 103 7.54 -7.48 9.77
C SER A 103 6.63 -7.97 8.64
N LEU A 104 7.05 -7.82 7.39
CA LEU A 104 6.31 -8.28 6.22
C LEU A 104 6.15 -9.80 6.22
N HIS A 105 7.18 -10.57 6.56
CA HIS A 105 7.10 -12.03 6.69
C HIS A 105 6.11 -12.48 7.77
N LEU A 106 6.08 -11.81 8.92
CA LEU A 106 5.08 -12.07 9.95
C LEU A 106 3.67 -11.65 9.52
N LEU A 107 3.55 -10.56 8.76
CA LEU A 107 2.28 -10.14 8.16
C LEU A 107 1.79 -11.13 7.10
N GLU A 108 2.65 -11.89 6.40
CA GLU A 108 2.16 -12.93 5.46
C GLU A 108 1.34 -14.00 6.16
N LYS A 109 1.69 -14.33 7.41
CA LYS A 109 0.98 -15.31 8.23
C LYS A 109 -0.42 -14.84 8.62
N THR A 110 -0.63 -13.52 8.72
CA THR A 110 -1.86 -12.93 9.30
C THR A 110 -2.72 -12.17 8.28
N HIS A 111 -2.10 -11.55 7.29
CA HIS A 111 -2.68 -10.54 6.40
C HIS A 111 -2.58 -10.85 4.89
N THR A 112 -2.17 -12.05 4.50
CA THR A 112 -2.17 -12.44 3.07
C THR A 112 -3.56 -12.25 2.45
N GLY A 113 -3.66 -11.42 1.42
CA GLY A 113 -4.93 -11.10 0.75
C GLY A 113 -5.87 -10.16 1.52
N LYS A 114 -5.42 -9.51 2.60
CA LYS A 114 -6.30 -8.73 3.51
C LYS A 114 -6.01 -7.24 3.56
N ILE A 115 -4.91 -6.76 2.98
CA ILE A 115 -4.56 -5.33 3.00
C ILE A 115 -5.23 -4.58 1.85
N ASP A 116 -5.96 -3.51 2.15
CA ASP A 116 -6.70 -2.75 1.12
C ASP A 116 -5.88 -1.61 0.52
N VAL A 117 -5.05 -0.95 1.33
CA VAL A 117 -4.20 0.16 0.89
C VAL A 117 -2.81 0.00 1.47
N ILE A 118 -1.80 0.05 0.61
CA ILE A 118 -0.40 0.19 1.01
C ILE A 118 0.06 1.58 0.59
N TYR A 119 0.65 2.33 1.51
CA TYR A 119 1.45 3.50 1.18
C TYR A 119 2.85 3.31 1.73
N ILE A 120 3.86 3.59 0.92
CA ILE A 120 5.25 3.55 1.36
C ILE A 120 6.05 4.74 0.82
N ASP A 121 6.99 5.19 1.64
CA ASP A 121 8.00 6.19 1.29
C ASP A 121 9.40 5.59 1.47
N PRO A 122 9.84 4.70 0.56
CA PRO A 122 11.14 4.04 0.67
C PRO A 122 12.30 5.06 0.56
N PRO A 123 13.53 4.67 0.95
CA PRO A 123 14.71 5.51 0.73
C PRO A 123 14.92 5.80 -0.77
N TYR A 124 15.28 7.04 -1.13
CA TYR A 124 15.34 7.48 -2.55
C TYR A 124 16.70 7.23 -3.21
N ASN A 125 17.65 6.63 -2.50
CA ASN A 125 19.00 6.35 -2.98
C ASN A 125 19.73 7.59 -3.53
N THR A 126 19.57 8.76 -2.88
CA THR A 126 20.19 10.01 -3.36
C THR A 126 21.68 10.10 -3.04
N GLY A 127 22.21 9.16 -2.25
CA GLY A 127 23.59 9.10 -1.78
C GLY A 127 23.92 10.11 -0.68
N ASN A 128 22.91 10.72 -0.05
CA ASN A 128 23.08 11.69 1.05
C ASN A 128 22.79 11.06 2.42
N LYS A 129 23.22 9.80 2.62
CA LYS A 129 22.95 8.99 3.84
C LYS A 129 21.48 8.65 4.07
N ASP A 130 20.69 8.61 3.00
CA ASP A 130 19.27 8.31 3.01
C ASP A 130 18.96 6.83 2.78
N PHE A 131 19.92 6.06 2.25
CA PHE A 131 19.80 4.61 2.08
C PHE A 131 20.94 3.89 2.81
N ILE A 132 20.56 2.97 3.70
CA ILE A 132 21.45 2.07 4.41
C ILE A 132 21.13 0.65 3.94
N TYR A 133 22.17 -0.10 3.59
CA TYR A 133 22.09 -1.49 3.17
C TYR A 133 23.17 -2.29 3.92
N ASN A 134 22.79 -3.36 4.61
CA ASN A 134 23.68 -4.16 5.45
C ASN A 134 24.60 -3.29 6.35
N ASP A 135 23.99 -2.39 7.12
CA ASP A 135 24.63 -1.43 8.02
C ASP A 135 25.58 -0.40 7.36
N LYS A 136 25.59 -0.32 6.03
CA LYS A 136 26.44 0.62 5.28
C LYS A 136 25.61 1.60 4.49
N ILE A 137 26.01 2.87 4.57
CA ILE A 137 25.43 3.91 3.71
C ILE A 137 25.86 3.65 2.27
N VAL A 138 24.88 3.53 1.38
CA VAL A 138 25.11 3.45 -0.06
C VAL A 138 25.35 4.87 -0.57
N ASP A 139 26.55 5.13 -1.10
CA ASP A 139 26.92 6.43 -1.63
C ASP A 139 27.01 6.43 -3.17
N LYS A 140 27.20 7.63 -3.74
CA LYS A 140 27.20 7.83 -5.19
C LYS A 140 28.35 7.17 -5.95
N THR A 141 29.38 6.71 -5.25
CA THR A 141 30.55 6.04 -5.83
C THR A 141 30.37 4.52 -5.90
N ASP A 142 29.34 3.98 -5.24
CA ASP A 142 28.99 2.57 -5.31
C ASP A 142 28.40 2.21 -6.69
N GLY A 143 29.18 1.43 -7.47
CA GLY A 143 28.79 0.97 -8.81
C GLY A 143 27.59 0.01 -8.83
N TYR A 144 27.20 -0.53 -7.68
CA TYR A 144 26.05 -1.43 -7.52
C TYR A 144 24.88 -0.78 -6.76
N SER A 145 24.92 0.52 -6.52
CA SER A 145 23.89 1.26 -5.76
C SER A 145 22.45 0.96 -6.22
N HIS A 146 22.18 1.00 -7.52
CA HIS A 146 20.85 0.66 -8.07
C HIS A 146 20.50 -0.82 -7.88
N SER A 147 21.45 -1.73 -8.05
CA SER A 147 21.24 -3.18 -7.88
C SER A 147 20.93 -3.55 -6.43
N LYS A 148 21.63 -2.95 -5.47
CA LYS A 148 21.38 -3.11 -4.03
C LYS A 148 20.00 -2.57 -3.66
N TRP A 149 19.63 -1.39 -4.17
CA TRP A 149 18.31 -0.81 -3.94
C TRP A 149 17.17 -1.66 -4.55
N LEU A 150 17.38 -2.19 -5.76
CA LEU A 150 16.42 -3.09 -6.40
C LEU A 150 16.25 -4.41 -5.63
N SER A 151 17.34 -5.01 -5.15
CA SER A 151 17.30 -6.23 -4.32
C SER A 151 16.55 -5.98 -3.01
N PHE A 152 16.83 -4.85 -2.36
CA PHE A 152 16.13 -4.41 -1.15
C PHE A 152 14.62 -4.23 -1.39
N MET A 153 14.24 -3.56 -2.48
CA MET A 153 12.83 -3.28 -2.76
C MET A 153 12.07 -4.50 -3.30
N SER A 154 12.70 -5.38 -4.09
CA SER A 154 12.02 -6.48 -4.77
C SER A 154 11.36 -7.44 -3.77
N LYS A 155 12.10 -7.91 -2.77
CA LYS A 155 11.62 -8.82 -1.71
C LYS A 155 10.40 -8.24 -0.98
N ARG A 156 10.50 -6.96 -0.59
CA ARG A 156 9.44 -6.26 0.12
C ARG A 156 8.19 -6.07 -0.74
N LEU A 157 8.35 -5.70 -2.01
CA LEU A 157 7.23 -5.52 -2.93
C LEU A 157 6.55 -6.84 -3.30
N GLU A 158 7.29 -7.93 -3.42
CA GLU A 158 6.74 -9.27 -3.65
C GLU A 158 5.84 -9.72 -2.49
N ILE A 159 6.28 -9.50 -1.24
CA ILE A 159 5.44 -9.77 -0.06
C ILE A 159 4.24 -8.82 -0.04
N ALA A 160 4.45 -7.52 -0.23
CA ALA A 160 3.38 -6.52 -0.27
C ALA A 160 2.29 -6.88 -1.30
N GLN A 161 2.68 -7.40 -2.47
CA GLN A 161 1.75 -7.90 -3.48
C GLN A 161 0.88 -9.03 -2.93
N ARG A 162 1.45 -9.99 -2.19
CA ARG A 162 0.70 -11.11 -1.59
C ARG A 162 -0.24 -10.63 -0.48
N LEU A 163 0.18 -9.65 0.32
CA LEU A 163 -0.62 -9.03 1.38
C LEU A 163 -1.84 -8.26 0.85
N LEU A 164 -1.74 -7.60 -0.30
CA LEU A 164 -2.87 -6.86 -0.87
C LEU A 164 -4.10 -7.78 -1.11
N SER A 165 -5.29 -7.28 -0.81
CA SER A 165 -6.55 -7.90 -1.22
C SER A 165 -6.73 -7.80 -2.74
N ASP A 166 -7.66 -8.58 -3.33
CA ASP A 166 -7.92 -8.54 -4.78
C ASP A 166 -8.34 -7.14 -5.27
N GLU A 167 -8.95 -6.35 -4.38
CA GLU A 167 -9.31 -4.95 -4.59
C GLU A 167 -8.28 -3.98 -4.01
N GLY A 168 -7.13 -4.47 -3.56
CA GLY A 168 -6.09 -3.69 -2.92
C GLY A 168 -5.29 -2.82 -3.88
N VAL A 169 -4.71 -1.74 -3.36
CA VAL A 169 -3.89 -0.77 -4.09
C VAL A 169 -2.63 -0.40 -3.31
N ILE A 170 -1.51 -0.22 -4.00
CA ILE A 170 -0.26 0.28 -3.45
C ILE A 170 0.11 1.63 -4.07
N PHE A 171 0.59 2.54 -3.22
CA PHE A 171 1.14 3.84 -3.58
C PHE A 171 2.57 3.94 -3.08
N ILE A 172 3.50 4.31 -3.96
CA ILE A 172 4.94 4.34 -3.66
C ILE A 172 5.49 5.71 -4.02
N SER A 173 5.92 6.47 -3.01
CA SER A 173 6.63 7.74 -3.20
C SER A 173 8.06 7.48 -3.69
N ILE A 174 8.51 8.24 -4.68
CA ILE A 174 9.87 8.13 -5.22
C ILE A 174 10.32 9.42 -5.91
N ASP A 175 11.62 9.72 -5.88
CA ASP A 175 12.23 10.78 -6.69
C ASP A 175 12.89 10.25 -7.97
N ASP A 176 13.54 11.15 -8.71
CA ASP A 176 14.11 10.89 -10.01
C ASP A 176 15.27 9.89 -10.05
N ASN A 177 15.89 9.55 -8.92
CA ASN A 177 17.05 8.63 -8.89
C ASN A 177 16.64 7.18 -9.20
N GLU A 178 15.49 6.72 -8.68
CA GLU A 178 15.03 5.33 -8.81
C GLU A 178 13.65 5.19 -9.45
N GLN A 179 13.01 6.29 -9.88
CA GLN A 179 11.64 6.25 -10.40
C GLN A 179 11.47 5.29 -11.59
N ALA A 180 12.44 5.21 -12.49
CA ALA A 180 12.36 4.34 -13.67
C ALA A 180 12.57 2.86 -13.27
N GLN A 181 13.56 2.60 -12.42
CA GLN A 181 13.92 1.28 -11.89
C GLN A 181 12.75 0.70 -11.10
N LEU A 182 12.17 1.49 -10.19
CA LEU A 182 11.01 1.10 -9.41
C LEU A 182 9.78 0.84 -10.28
N LYS A 183 9.55 1.65 -11.32
CA LYS A 183 8.42 1.44 -12.25
C LYS A 183 8.52 0.08 -12.93
N LEU A 184 9.70 -0.28 -13.45
CA LEU A 184 9.90 -1.56 -14.10
C LEU A 184 9.83 -2.72 -13.11
N LEU A 185 10.37 -2.56 -11.90
CA LEU A 185 10.25 -3.55 -10.83
C LEU A 185 8.77 -3.79 -10.46
N CYS A 186 7.98 -2.72 -10.36
CA CYS A 186 6.54 -2.85 -10.10
C CYS A 186 5.79 -3.49 -11.27
N ASP A 187 6.18 -3.23 -12.52
CA ASP A 187 5.60 -3.91 -13.69
C ASP A 187 5.85 -5.43 -13.65
N GLU A 188 7.01 -5.85 -13.14
CA GLU A 188 7.35 -7.27 -12.94
C GLU A 188 6.56 -7.89 -11.78
N VAL A 189 6.51 -7.22 -10.62
CA VAL A 189 5.87 -7.75 -9.40
C VAL A 189 4.34 -7.72 -9.46
N PHE A 190 3.75 -6.61 -9.90
CA PHE A 190 2.29 -6.41 -9.92
C PHE A 190 1.68 -6.68 -11.29
N GLY A 191 2.48 -6.73 -12.35
CA GLY A 191 2.02 -6.82 -13.74
C GLY A 191 1.71 -5.45 -14.34
N GLU A 192 2.22 -5.18 -15.54
CA GLU A 192 2.02 -3.90 -16.25
C GLU A 192 0.54 -3.50 -16.40
N GLY A 193 -0.36 -4.46 -16.67
CA GLY A 193 -1.80 -4.22 -16.79
C GLY A 193 -2.48 -3.78 -15.49
N ASN A 194 -1.80 -3.92 -14.36
CA ASN A 194 -2.24 -3.49 -13.05
C ASN A 194 -1.72 -2.10 -12.65
N PHE A 195 -0.89 -1.47 -13.49
CA PHE A 195 -0.57 -0.05 -13.33
C PHE A 195 -1.85 0.79 -13.39
N ARG A 196 -1.96 1.78 -12.52
CA ARG A 196 -3.15 2.63 -12.40
C ARG A 196 -2.85 4.08 -12.70
N ASN A 197 -1.79 4.64 -12.12
CA ASN A 197 -1.41 6.03 -12.39
C ASN A 197 0.00 6.36 -11.90
N SER A 198 0.49 7.52 -12.34
CA SER A 198 1.68 8.18 -11.80
C SER A 198 1.27 9.59 -11.37
N PHE A 199 1.29 9.87 -10.08
CA PHE A 199 0.91 11.16 -9.53
C PHE A 199 2.14 12.05 -9.35
N ILE A 200 1.98 13.33 -9.67
CA ILE A 200 3.02 14.35 -9.48
C ILE A 200 2.67 15.17 -8.25
N VAL A 201 3.54 15.15 -7.25
CA VAL A 201 3.37 15.91 -6.01
C VAL A 201 4.47 16.95 -5.86
N ARG A 202 4.18 18.06 -5.18
CA ARG A 202 5.14 19.16 -5.02
C ARG A 202 6.26 18.76 -4.07
N ARG A 203 7.52 19.01 -4.47
CA ARG A 203 8.70 18.88 -3.61
C ARG A 203 9.07 20.24 -3.02
N ARG A 204 9.73 20.25 -1.86
CA ARG A 204 10.29 21.50 -1.31
C ARG A 204 11.36 22.03 -2.25
N ASN A 205 11.11 23.20 -2.83
CA ASN A 205 12.09 23.89 -3.66
C ASN A 205 13.32 24.28 -2.82
N LYS A 206 14.44 23.57 -3.00
CA LYS A 206 15.75 24.02 -2.50
C LYS A 206 16.27 25.09 -3.46
N SER A 207 16.41 26.33 -3.01
CA SER A 207 16.91 27.46 -3.83
C SER A 207 18.42 27.38 -4.18
N LEU A 208 19.00 26.18 -4.21
CA LEU A 208 20.42 25.95 -4.42
C LEU A 208 20.92 26.53 -5.75
N ASN A 209 20.10 26.51 -6.79
CA ASN A 209 20.48 27.06 -8.09
C ASN A 209 20.41 28.59 -8.17
N VAL A 210 19.75 29.27 -7.23
CA VAL A 210 19.64 30.74 -7.24
C VAL A 210 21.02 31.40 -7.17
N GLN A 211 21.94 30.83 -6.40
CA GLN A 211 23.30 31.35 -6.29
C GLN A 211 24.13 31.26 -7.58
N PHE A 212 23.69 30.46 -8.56
CA PHE A 212 24.36 30.28 -9.85
C PHE A 212 23.62 30.97 -11.00
N ALA A 213 22.49 31.63 -10.75
CA ALA A 213 21.63 32.21 -11.80
C ALA A 213 22.39 33.14 -12.76
N ASN A 214 23.32 33.95 -12.25
CA ASN A 214 24.11 34.89 -13.04
C ASN A 214 25.19 34.23 -13.92
N LYS A 215 25.53 32.96 -13.66
CA LYS A 215 26.57 32.19 -14.38
C LYS A 215 26.00 31.13 -15.33
N GLY A 216 24.67 31.04 -15.41
CA GLY A 216 23.97 29.94 -16.08
C GLY A 216 23.85 28.70 -15.20
N LEU A 217 22.80 27.91 -15.44
CA LEU A 217 22.47 26.71 -14.67
C LEU A 217 22.79 25.44 -15.47
N LYS A 218 23.36 24.43 -14.80
CA LYS A 218 23.56 23.09 -15.41
C LYS A 218 22.25 22.32 -15.51
N THR A 219 21.36 22.52 -14.53
CA THR A 219 20.02 21.90 -14.45
C THR A 219 19.04 22.88 -13.80
N LEU A 220 17.75 22.69 -14.04
CA LEU A 220 16.70 23.40 -13.30
C LEU A 220 16.47 22.75 -11.93
N ASN A 221 15.85 23.48 -11.01
CA ASN A 221 15.44 22.92 -9.73
C ASN A 221 14.37 21.83 -9.94
N VAL A 222 14.56 20.68 -9.30
CA VAL A 222 13.54 19.63 -9.24
C VAL A 222 12.43 20.09 -8.28
N GLY A 223 11.25 20.36 -8.82
CA GLY A 223 10.11 20.91 -8.07
C GLY A 223 9.04 19.89 -7.71
N CYS A 224 9.17 18.64 -8.16
CA CYS A 224 8.18 17.58 -7.95
C CYS A 224 8.86 16.24 -7.64
N GLU A 225 8.11 15.36 -7.00
CA GLU A 225 8.40 13.92 -6.88
C GLU A 225 7.20 13.12 -7.40
N THR A 226 7.38 11.82 -7.57
CA THR A 226 6.39 10.93 -8.18
C THR A 226 5.79 10.00 -7.13
N ILE A 227 4.51 9.68 -7.27
CA ILE A 227 3.88 8.55 -6.58
C ILE A 227 3.36 7.57 -7.62
N LEU A 228 3.95 6.37 -7.64
CA LEU A 228 3.49 5.28 -8.50
C LEU A 228 2.30 4.57 -7.84
N CYS A 229 1.32 4.17 -8.63
CA CYS A 229 0.13 3.49 -8.15
C CYS A 229 -0.17 2.24 -8.97
N TYR A 230 -0.25 1.11 -8.27
CA TYR A 230 -0.58 -0.21 -8.79
C TYR A 230 -1.71 -0.82 -7.99
N ALA A 231 -2.59 -1.54 -8.68
CA ALA A 231 -3.59 -2.38 -8.03
C ALA A 231 -3.10 -3.82 -7.96
N LYS A 232 -3.74 -4.66 -7.13
CA LYS A 232 -3.58 -6.11 -7.27
C LYS A 232 -4.36 -6.64 -8.47
N LYS A 233 -5.65 -6.31 -8.56
CA LYS A 233 -6.52 -6.75 -9.65
C LYS A 233 -7.70 -5.82 -9.91
N ASN A 234 -8.72 -5.87 -9.04
CA ASN A 234 -10.05 -5.30 -9.28
C ASN A 234 -10.28 -3.93 -8.63
N PHE A 235 -9.22 -3.23 -8.24
CA PHE A 235 -9.34 -1.94 -7.57
C PHE A 235 -10.07 -0.89 -8.41
N LEU A 236 -11.01 -0.19 -7.78
CA LEU A 236 -11.72 0.97 -8.33
C LEU A 236 -11.45 2.19 -7.47
N PHE A 237 -11.03 3.28 -8.11
CA PHE A 237 -10.84 4.56 -7.42
C PHE A 237 -12.16 5.13 -6.92
N ASN A 238 -12.16 5.59 -5.67
CA ASN A 238 -13.11 6.58 -5.20
C ASN A 238 -12.86 7.92 -5.93
N PRO A 239 -13.88 8.58 -6.50
CA PRO A 239 -13.72 9.84 -7.22
C PRO A 239 -13.36 11.01 -6.29
N VAL A 240 -12.08 11.16 -5.98
CA VAL A 240 -11.55 12.25 -5.16
C VAL A 240 -11.67 13.60 -5.87
N ARG A 241 -12.15 14.61 -5.14
CA ARG A 241 -12.45 15.94 -5.67
C ARG A 241 -11.62 17.02 -5.00
N MET A 242 -11.40 18.12 -5.71
CA MET A 242 -10.76 19.33 -5.19
C MET A 242 -11.67 20.55 -5.36
N LYS A 243 -11.54 21.52 -4.46
CA LYS A 243 -12.23 22.82 -4.56
C LYS A 243 -11.65 23.60 -5.76
N LYS A 244 -12.52 24.24 -6.52
CA LYS A 244 -12.13 25.17 -7.59
C LYS A 244 -11.82 26.53 -6.97
N LYS A 245 -10.72 27.16 -7.40
CA LYS A 245 -10.38 28.54 -7.01
C LYS A 245 -11.46 29.53 -7.47
N ASN A 246 -11.91 29.39 -8.72
CA ASN A 246 -12.99 30.17 -9.30
C ASN A 246 -14.08 29.21 -9.77
N PHE A 247 -15.29 29.34 -9.22
CA PHE A 247 -16.46 28.63 -9.71
C PHE A 247 -17.62 29.59 -9.90
N SER A 248 -18.50 29.26 -10.85
CA SER A 248 -19.74 29.99 -11.04
C SER A 248 -20.82 29.31 -10.20
N GLU A 249 -21.63 30.14 -9.54
CA GLU A 249 -22.87 29.70 -8.87
C GLU A 249 -23.97 29.36 -9.87
N LYS A 250 -23.81 29.72 -11.15
CA LYS A 250 -24.75 29.40 -12.23
C LYS A 250 -24.23 28.25 -13.07
N GLY A 251 -25.16 27.42 -13.54
CA GLY A 251 -24.86 26.38 -14.50
C GLY A 251 -24.56 26.98 -15.87
N LYS A 252 -23.95 26.18 -16.74
CA LYS A 252 -23.63 26.60 -18.11
C LYS A 252 -24.05 25.56 -19.13
N TRP A 253 -24.45 26.02 -20.30
CA TRP A 253 -24.75 25.15 -21.43
C TRP A 253 -23.49 24.86 -22.22
N ASN A 254 -23.10 23.59 -22.29
CA ASN A 254 -21.95 23.11 -23.03
C ASN A 254 -22.38 22.31 -24.26
N VAL A 255 -21.47 22.20 -25.22
CA VAL A 255 -21.63 21.33 -26.40
C VAL A 255 -21.81 19.87 -25.97
N PHE A 256 -22.92 19.25 -26.38
CA PHE A 256 -23.26 17.87 -26.04
C PHE A 256 -22.53 16.82 -26.91
N TRP A 257 -21.65 17.28 -27.80
CA TRP A 257 -20.92 16.49 -28.77
C TRP A 257 -19.43 16.38 -28.43
N SER A 258 -18.76 15.32 -28.90
CA SER A 258 -17.30 15.15 -28.84
C SER A 258 -16.73 14.54 -30.12
N ASN A 259 -15.42 14.72 -30.36
CA ASN A 259 -14.69 14.13 -31.49
C ASN A 259 -14.48 12.60 -31.35
N ALA A 260 -14.86 11.97 -30.23
CA ALA A 260 -14.74 10.53 -30.09
C ALA A 260 -15.65 9.82 -31.11
N ASP A 261 -15.28 8.61 -31.52
CA ASP A 261 -16.00 7.92 -32.60
C ASP A 261 -16.54 6.55 -32.19
N ARG A 262 -17.69 6.56 -31.51
CA ARG A 262 -18.52 5.38 -31.26
C ARG A 262 -19.81 5.51 -32.07
N PRO A 263 -19.97 4.77 -33.20
CA PRO A 263 -21.16 4.87 -34.05
C PRO A 263 -22.48 4.68 -33.30
N THR A 264 -22.51 3.82 -32.28
CA THR A 264 -23.70 3.59 -31.42
C THR A 264 -24.14 4.81 -30.62
N MET A 265 -23.27 5.82 -30.47
CA MET A 265 -23.55 7.08 -29.77
C MET A 265 -24.01 8.19 -30.75
N ARG A 266 -24.31 7.84 -32.01
CA ARG A 266 -24.89 8.73 -33.02
C ARG A 266 -26.36 8.36 -33.24
N TYR A 267 -27.23 8.94 -32.44
CA TYR A 267 -28.68 8.79 -32.54
C TYR A 267 -29.33 10.16 -32.75
N GLU A 268 -30.58 10.16 -33.18
CA GLU A 268 -31.34 11.40 -33.35
C GLU A 268 -31.85 11.89 -31.99
N ILE A 269 -31.57 13.15 -31.64
CA ILE A 269 -32.10 13.75 -30.42
C ILE A 269 -32.38 15.23 -30.67
N LEU A 270 -33.55 15.71 -30.22
CA LEU A 270 -34.02 17.07 -30.47
C LEU A 270 -34.00 17.45 -31.96
N GLY A 271 -34.29 16.49 -32.85
CA GLY A 271 -34.36 16.67 -34.31
C GLY A 271 -33.00 16.88 -34.99
N PHE A 272 -31.91 16.37 -34.40
CA PHE A 272 -30.58 16.39 -35.00
C PHE A 272 -29.83 15.10 -34.73
N LYS A 273 -29.10 14.63 -35.74
CA LYS A 273 -28.17 13.50 -35.66
C LYS A 273 -26.80 13.95 -36.22
N PRO A 274 -25.70 13.77 -35.48
CA PRO A 274 -24.39 14.20 -35.93
C PRO A 274 -23.87 13.26 -37.04
N GLU A 275 -23.27 13.85 -38.08
CA GLU A 275 -22.66 13.09 -39.20
C GLU A 275 -21.29 12.51 -38.84
N SER A 276 -20.57 13.14 -37.92
CA SER A 276 -19.25 12.74 -37.43
C SER A 276 -19.13 12.92 -35.91
N GLY A 277 -18.17 12.26 -35.27
CA GLY A 277 -18.01 12.25 -33.82
C GLY A 277 -19.14 11.53 -33.09
N GLN A 278 -19.49 11.96 -31.88
CA GLN A 278 -20.55 11.30 -31.11
C GLN A 278 -21.23 12.22 -30.08
N TRP A 279 -22.39 11.79 -29.58
CA TRP A 279 -22.98 12.35 -28.36
C TRP A 279 -22.21 11.93 -27.10
N ARG A 280 -22.31 12.76 -26.05
CA ARG A 280 -21.65 12.50 -24.76
C ARG A 280 -22.38 11.48 -23.89
N TRP A 281 -23.68 11.28 -24.08
CA TRP A 281 -24.49 10.31 -23.32
C TRP A 281 -25.17 9.30 -24.25
N SER A 282 -25.63 8.17 -23.69
CA SER A 282 -26.49 7.22 -24.41
C SER A 282 -27.84 7.85 -24.75
N GLU A 283 -28.55 7.26 -25.72
CA GLU A 283 -29.87 7.72 -26.17
C GLU A 283 -30.89 7.80 -25.03
N GLU A 284 -30.89 6.79 -24.16
CA GLU A 284 -31.75 6.74 -22.98
C GLU A 284 -31.52 7.94 -22.05
N ILE A 285 -30.27 8.18 -21.65
CA ILE A 285 -29.91 9.29 -20.76
C ILE A 285 -30.21 10.63 -21.41
N ALA A 286 -29.91 10.79 -22.70
CA ALA A 286 -30.16 12.04 -23.43
C ALA A 286 -31.66 12.33 -23.58
N SER A 287 -32.48 11.29 -23.82
CA SER A 287 -33.93 11.39 -23.90
C SER A 287 -34.55 11.81 -22.56
N ILE A 288 -34.10 11.21 -21.45
CA ILE A 288 -34.50 11.62 -20.10
C ILE A 288 -34.11 13.08 -19.85
N ALA A 289 -32.89 13.48 -20.25
CA ALA A 289 -32.41 14.85 -20.05
C ALA A 289 -33.18 15.89 -20.89
N ALA A 290 -33.59 15.54 -22.11
CA ALA A 290 -34.45 16.38 -22.94
C ALA A 290 -35.83 16.56 -22.30
N LYS A 291 -36.45 15.46 -21.84
CA LYS A 291 -37.74 15.48 -21.13
C LYS A 291 -37.69 16.31 -19.85
N ASN A 292 -36.62 16.17 -19.05
CA ASN A 292 -36.43 16.98 -17.84
C ASN A 292 -36.40 18.48 -18.13
N TYR A 293 -35.75 18.88 -19.23
CA TYR A 293 -35.67 20.29 -19.60
C TYR A 293 -37.00 20.82 -20.15
N GLN A 294 -37.70 20.00 -20.93
CA GLN A 294 -39.05 20.32 -21.41
C GLN A 294 -40.02 20.52 -20.22
N GLU A 295 -40.02 19.59 -19.26
CA GLU A 295 -40.84 19.71 -18.04
C GLU A 295 -40.53 21.00 -17.26
N TYR A 296 -39.25 21.34 -17.12
CA TYR A 296 -38.83 22.60 -16.49
C TYR A 296 -39.42 23.82 -17.21
N ILE A 297 -39.27 23.88 -18.54
CA ILE A 297 -39.78 24.99 -19.36
C ILE A 297 -41.31 25.09 -19.28
N GLU A 298 -42.02 23.98 -19.30
CA GLU A 298 -43.49 24.00 -19.34
C GLU A 298 -44.14 24.35 -17.99
N LYS A 299 -43.49 23.99 -16.86
CA LYS A 299 -44.14 24.04 -15.55
C LYS A 299 -43.48 24.97 -14.53
N PHE A 300 -42.20 25.25 -14.70
CA PHE A 300 -41.36 25.81 -13.64
C PHE A 300 -40.55 27.05 -14.04
N SER A 301 -40.27 27.29 -15.33
CA SER A 301 -39.37 28.37 -15.76
C SER A 301 -39.84 29.79 -15.43
N ASP A 302 -41.15 29.98 -15.22
CA ASP A 302 -41.72 31.27 -14.80
C ASP A 302 -41.69 31.48 -13.27
N LYS A 303 -41.41 30.41 -12.51
CA LYS A 303 -41.49 30.38 -11.04
C LYS A 303 -40.12 30.31 -10.37
N GLU A 304 -39.20 29.59 -10.98
CA GLU A 304 -37.86 29.33 -10.45
C GLU A 304 -36.85 29.21 -11.59
N SER A 305 -35.59 29.48 -11.28
CA SER A 305 -34.47 29.23 -12.18
C SER A 305 -34.21 27.74 -12.35
N LEU A 306 -33.43 27.38 -13.39
CA LEU A 306 -33.08 25.99 -13.65
C LEU A 306 -32.20 25.43 -12.54
N GLU A 307 -31.36 26.28 -11.94
CA GLU A 307 -30.56 25.99 -10.77
C GLU A 307 -31.45 25.61 -9.58
N GLU A 308 -32.41 26.45 -9.19
CA GLU A 308 -33.34 26.19 -8.09
C GLU A 308 -34.15 24.91 -8.32
N TYR A 309 -34.66 24.71 -9.54
CA TYR A 309 -35.33 23.48 -9.92
C TYR A 309 -34.42 22.25 -9.76
N TRP A 310 -33.17 22.34 -10.21
CA TRP A 310 -32.20 21.26 -10.08
C TRP A 310 -31.88 20.95 -8.61
N GLU A 311 -31.70 21.97 -7.77
CA GLU A 311 -31.48 21.80 -6.33
C GLU A 311 -32.68 21.12 -5.65
N ARG A 312 -33.90 21.57 -5.95
CA ARG A 312 -35.14 21.00 -5.44
C ARG A 312 -35.34 19.53 -5.84
N THR A 313 -34.80 19.13 -6.99
CA THR A 313 -34.80 17.72 -7.45
C THR A 313 -33.69 16.87 -6.85
N GLY A 314 -33.00 17.37 -5.82
CA GLY A 314 -31.93 16.66 -5.12
C GLY A 314 -30.62 16.59 -5.89
N LYS A 315 -30.39 17.53 -6.83
CA LYS A 315 -29.12 17.66 -7.59
C LYS A 315 -28.81 16.48 -8.53
N LYS A 316 -29.83 15.73 -8.97
CA LYS A 316 -29.69 14.49 -9.77
C LYS A 316 -30.08 14.64 -11.24
N LYS A 317 -31.01 15.56 -11.58
CA LYS A 317 -31.51 15.69 -12.96
C LYS A 317 -30.43 16.21 -13.92
N ARG A 318 -30.44 15.66 -15.14
CA ARG A 318 -29.66 16.17 -16.28
C ARG A 318 -30.61 16.90 -17.23
N PHE A 319 -30.09 17.88 -17.96
CA PHE A 319 -30.88 18.69 -18.89
C PHE A 319 -30.20 18.80 -20.25
N LEU A 320 -30.99 18.64 -21.31
CA LEU A 320 -30.57 18.80 -22.69
C LEU A 320 -31.48 19.80 -23.39
N ARG A 321 -30.89 20.70 -24.19
CA ARG A 321 -31.65 21.63 -25.03
C ARG A 321 -31.05 21.70 -26.43
N ARG A 322 -31.78 22.32 -27.35
CA ARG A 322 -31.27 22.68 -28.67
C ARG A 322 -31.50 24.16 -28.91
N ILE A 323 -30.44 24.87 -29.33
CA ILE A 323 -30.58 26.23 -29.83
C ILE A 323 -31.28 26.17 -31.19
N LYS A 324 -32.38 26.92 -31.33
CA LYS A 324 -33.12 27.01 -32.60
C LYS A 324 -32.19 27.43 -33.73
N ASN A 325 -32.22 26.72 -34.86
CA ASN A 325 -31.35 26.94 -36.02
C ASN A 325 -29.83 26.80 -35.74
N GLY A 326 -29.44 26.13 -34.66
CA GLY A 326 -28.04 25.85 -34.38
C GLY A 326 -27.39 25.03 -35.49
N LYS A 327 -26.22 25.48 -35.96
CA LYS A 327 -25.43 24.84 -37.02
C LYS A 327 -24.17 24.16 -36.45
N GLY A 328 -23.45 23.44 -37.30
CA GLY A 328 -22.19 22.77 -36.94
C GLY A 328 -22.39 21.34 -36.44
N LYS A 329 -21.31 20.72 -35.96
CA LYS A 329 -21.24 19.28 -35.66
C LYS A 329 -22.22 18.79 -34.59
N ASN A 330 -22.70 19.66 -33.71
CA ASN A 330 -23.69 19.35 -32.69
C ASN A 330 -25.11 19.83 -33.01
N GLY A 331 -25.34 20.51 -34.15
CA GLY A 331 -26.67 21.00 -34.55
C GLY A 331 -27.34 21.92 -33.52
N GLY A 332 -26.56 22.61 -32.68
CA GLY A 332 -27.08 23.43 -31.58
C GLY A 332 -27.50 22.67 -30.32
N VAL A 333 -27.32 21.35 -30.25
CA VAL A 333 -27.64 20.54 -29.07
C VAL A 333 -26.62 20.77 -27.96
N GLN A 334 -27.11 21.10 -26.78
CA GLN A 334 -26.31 21.45 -25.61
C GLN A 334 -26.79 20.67 -24.38
N SER A 335 -25.84 20.29 -23.54
CA SER A 335 -26.09 19.73 -22.21
C SER A 335 -25.84 20.80 -21.16
N TRP A 336 -26.72 20.93 -20.19
CA TRP A 336 -26.49 21.79 -19.04
C TRP A 336 -25.49 21.13 -18.08
N VAL A 337 -24.49 21.90 -17.68
CA VAL A 337 -23.50 21.54 -16.67
C VAL A 337 -23.82 22.33 -15.42
N SER A 338 -24.18 21.62 -14.36
CA SER A 338 -24.55 22.23 -13.07
C SER A 338 -23.38 23.03 -12.49
N PRO A 339 -23.67 24.07 -11.69
CA PRO A 339 -22.64 24.72 -10.89
C PRO A 339 -22.01 23.66 -9.97
N SER A 340 -20.70 23.75 -9.80
CA SER A 340 -19.96 22.83 -8.92
C SER A 340 -18.73 23.56 -8.41
N SER A 341 -18.70 23.77 -7.09
CA SER A 341 -17.55 24.31 -6.34
C SER A 341 -16.36 23.35 -6.34
N THR A 342 -16.56 22.10 -6.78
CA THR A 342 -15.50 21.09 -6.88
C THR A 342 -15.29 20.59 -8.30
N THR A 343 -14.13 20.02 -8.57
CA THR A 343 -13.79 19.25 -9.77
C THR A 343 -13.16 17.91 -9.37
N LEU A 344 -13.24 16.91 -10.23
CA LEU A 344 -12.47 15.68 -10.05
C LEU A 344 -10.98 16.00 -10.10
N ARG A 345 -10.19 15.44 -9.18
CA ARG A 345 -8.74 15.57 -9.18
C ARG A 345 -8.15 14.81 -10.38
N THR A 346 -7.00 15.29 -10.86
CA THR A 346 -6.19 14.61 -11.88
C THR A 346 -4.96 13.99 -11.22
N SER A 347 -4.03 13.45 -12.01
CA SER A 347 -2.73 12.99 -11.52
C SER A 347 -1.76 14.12 -11.12
N ASN A 348 -2.18 15.38 -11.23
CA ASN A 348 -1.40 16.52 -10.77
C ASN A 348 -1.89 16.97 -9.39
N TRP A 349 -1.10 16.67 -8.36
CA TRP A 349 -1.37 17.01 -6.95
C TRP A 349 -0.40 18.07 -6.43
N THR A 350 0.17 18.88 -7.33
CA THR A 350 1.06 19.99 -6.96
C THR A 350 0.33 21.16 -6.28
N ASP A 351 -0.98 21.06 -6.08
CA ASP A 351 -1.78 21.97 -5.25
C ASP A 351 -1.63 21.70 -3.75
N LEU A 352 -1.20 20.49 -3.37
CA LEU A 352 -0.89 20.17 -1.99
C LEU A 352 0.44 20.81 -1.59
N GLU A 353 0.45 21.45 -0.42
CA GLU A 353 1.66 22.09 0.10
C GLU A 353 2.63 21.05 0.64
N VAL A 354 3.92 21.36 0.58
CA VAL A 354 4.94 20.48 1.16
C VAL A 354 4.83 20.52 2.67
N SER A 355 5.10 19.39 3.32
CA SER A 355 5.17 19.29 4.77
C SER A 355 6.01 20.42 5.37
N GLN A 356 5.42 21.17 6.31
CA GLN A 356 6.20 22.05 7.16
C GLN A 356 6.93 21.20 8.20
N ILE A 357 8.06 21.69 8.71
CA ILE A 357 8.74 21.04 9.85
C ILE A 357 7.73 20.98 10.99
N PHE A 358 7.28 19.77 11.32
CA PHE A 358 6.36 19.54 12.43
C PHE A 358 7.12 19.84 13.72
N LYS A 359 6.88 21.00 14.32
CA LYS A 359 7.27 21.28 15.71
C LYS A 359 6.15 20.86 16.66
N LEU A 360 5.72 19.60 16.59
CA LEU A 360 4.74 19.10 17.54
C LEU A 360 5.47 18.66 18.81
N ALA A 361 5.48 19.57 19.79
CA ALA A 361 6.03 19.36 21.13
C ALA A 361 7.47 18.78 21.15
N ASN A 362 8.43 19.51 20.57
CA ASN A 362 9.87 19.20 20.56
C ASN A 362 10.32 17.89 19.89
N ILE A 363 9.47 17.22 19.10
CA ILE A 363 9.93 16.10 18.26
C ILE A 363 10.56 16.70 17.00
N GLU A 364 11.89 16.71 16.93
CA GLU A 364 12.61 17.05 15.70
C GLU A 364 12.61 15.84 14.76
N PHE A 365 11.62 15.74 13.87
CA PHE A 365 11.73 14.86 12.72
C PHE A 365 11.96 15.65 11.43
N SER A 366 13.05 15.33 10.74
CA SER A 366 13.36 15.96 9.46
C SER A 366 12.49 15.36 8.35
N ASN A 367 11.57 16.17 7.81
CA ASN A 367 10.77 15.89 6.61
C ASN A 367 9.67 14.81 6.72
N PRO A 368 8.70 14.92 7.64
CA PRO A 368 7.51 14.06 7.61
C PRO A 368 6.72 14.28 6.30
N LYS A 369 5.98 13.29 5.80
CA LYS A 369 5.07 13.52 4.66
C LYS A 369 3.92 14.45 5.04
N ASN A 370 3.35 15.13 4.04
CA ASN A 370 2.21 16.00 4.25
C ASN A 370 0.95 15.16 4.57
N ILE A 371 0.22 15.52 5.62
CA ILE A 371 -0.98 14.78 6.07
C ILE A 371 -2.10 14.82 5.01
N ASP A 372 -2.34 15.96 4.36
CA ASP A 372 -3.36 16.09 3.30
C ASP A 372 -3.04 15.20 2.09
N LEU A 373 -1.76 14.97 1.80
CA LEU A 373 -1.33 14.02 0.79
C LEU A 373 -1.72 12.58 1.17
N ILE A 374 -1.43 12.17 2.40
CA ILE A 374 -1.77 10.81 2.83
C ILE A 374 -3.29 10.63 2.98
N ASN A 375 -4.01 11.63 3.47
CA ASN A 375 -5.48 11.66 3.48
C ASN A 375 -6.04 11.48 2.06
N LEU A 376 -5.47 12.17 1.07
CA LEU A 376 -5.87 12.04 -0.33
C LEU A 376 -5.60 10.63 -0.88
N ILE A 377 -4.44 10.05 -0.57
CA ILE A 377 -4.07 8.69 -0.97
C ILE A 377 -5.06 7.67 -0.39
N ILE A 378 -5.30 7.69 0.92
CA ILE A 378 -6.25 6.77 1.57
C ILE A 378 -7.66 6.98 1.01
N SER A 379 -8.06 8.22 0.76
CA SER A 379 -9.36 8.56 0.17
C SER A 379 -9.53 8.10 -1.27
N CYS A 380 -8.47 7.65 -1.95
CA CYS A 380 -8.59 7.00 -3.26
C CYS A 380 -9.24 5.62 -3.16
N SER A 381 -9.17 4.96 -2.00
CA SER A 381 -9.96 3.76 -1.73
C SER A 381 -11.39 4.14 -1.32
N PRO A 382 -12.43 3.48 -1.86
CA PRO A 382 -13.81 3.71 -1.45
C PRO A 382 -14.16 3.08 -0.10
N LYS A 383 -13.32 2.17 0.42
CA LYS A 383 -13.57 1.44 1.67
C LYS A 383 -13.34 2.34 2.88
N LYS A 384 -14.36 2.43 3.73
CA LYS A 384 -14.33 3.19 4.99
C LYS A 384 -13.89 2.35 6.18
N ASP A 385 -13.73 1.06 6.00
CA ASP A 385 -13.28 0.03 6.93
C ASP A 385 -11.99 -0.64 6.44
N ALA A 386 -11.25 0.05 5.55
CA ALA A 386 -10.02 -0.45 4.95
C ALA A 386 -8.95 -0.76 5.99
N THR A 387 -8.14 -1.78 5.73
CA THR A 387 -6.86 -1.99 6.43
C THR A 387 -5.73 -1.34 5.63
N ILE A 388 -5.02 -0.40 6.26
CA ILE A 388 -3.93 0.38 5.67
C ILE A 388 -2.60 -0.09 6.24
N LEU A 389 -1.65 -0.39 5.37
CA LEU A 389 -0.28 -0.77 5.75
C LEU A 389 0.72 0.26 5.25
N ASP A 390 1.67 0.62 6.12
CA ASP A 390 2.85 1.40 5.78
C ASP A 390 4.07 0.77 6.45
N PHE A 391 4.87 0.06 5.65
CA PHE A 391 6.09 -0.62 6.11
C PHE A 391 7.36 0.23 5.93
N PHE A 392 7.18 1.54 5.69
CA PHE A 392 8.21 2.58 5.78
C PHE A 392 7.66 3.77 6.58
N ALA A 393 7.05 3.48 7.74
CA ALA A 393 6.17 4.43 8.43
C ALA A 393 6.86 5.73 8.84
N GLY A 394 8.17 5.68 9.10
CA GLY A 394 9.04 6.83 9.35
C GLY A 394 8.55 7.65 10.54
N SER A 395 7.77 8.71 10.28
CA SER A 395 7.22 9.57 11.33
C SER A 395 5.83 9.18 11.82
N GLY A 396 5.18 8.16 11.25
CA GLY A 396 3.81 7.78 11.58
C GLY A 396 2.74 8.68 10.95
N THR A 397 3.03 9.29 9.80
CA THR A 397 2.07 10.18 9.11
C THR A 397 0.83 9.40 8.65
N THR A 398 1.00 8.14 8.22
CA THR A 398 -0.09 7.28 7.77
C THR A 398 -1.09 6.95 8.89
N GLY A 399 -0.63 6.55 10.08
CA GLY A 399 -1.52 6.30 11.22
C GLY A 399 -2.31 7.54 11.65
N HIS A 400 -1.67 8.72 11.65
CA HIS A 400 -2.36 9.99 11.90
C HIS A 400 -3.47 10.24 10.87
N ALA A 401 -3.16 10.11 9.58
CA ALA A 401 -4.14 10.32 8.50
C ALA A 401 -5.35 9.38 8.62
N VAL A 402 -5.11 8.11 8.98
CA VAL A 402 -6.20 7.14 9.22
C VAL A 402 -7.09 7.58 10.37
N ALA A 403 -6.53 7.94 11.52
CA ALA A 403 -7.29 8.42 12.68
C ALA A 403 -8.09 9.70 12.36
N GLN A 404 -7.49 10.62 11.60
CA GLN A 404 -8.16 11.84 11.13
C GLN A 404 -9.36 11.53 10.23
N LEU A 405 -9.18 10.67 9.21
CA LEU A 405 -10.25 10.33 8.29
C LEU A 405 -11.41 9.62 8.98
N ASN A 406 -11.13 8.70 9.91
CA ASN A 406 -12.18 8.03 10.69
C ASN A 406 -13.02 9.03 11.49
N LYS A 407 -12.39 10.03 12.12
CA LYS A 407 -13.11 11.11 12.81
C LYS A 407 -13.93 11.97 11.85
N GLU A 408 -13.38 12.31 10.69
CA GLU A 408 -14.02 13.22 9.73
C GLU A 408 -15.21 12.59 9.00
N ASP A 409 -15.12 11.30 8.65
CA ASP A 409 -16.10 10.64 7.77
C ASP A 409 -16.85 9.47 8.42
N GLY A 410 -16.62 9.21 9.71
CA GLY A 410 -17.24 8.13 10.48
C GLY A 410 -16.80 6.74 10.03
N GLY A 411 -15.65 6.63 9.35
CA GLY A 411 -15.06 5.35 8.98
C GLY A 411 -14.49 4.57 10.16
N ASN A 412 -14.19 3.30 9.92
CA ASN A 412 -13.56 2.38 10.84
C ASN A 412 -12.30 1.75 10.22
N ARG A 413 -11.48 2.57 9.58
CA ARG A 413 -10.23 2.12 8.95
C ARG A 413 -9.22 1.74 10.02
N LYS A 414 -8.44 0.68 9.77
CA LYS A 414 -7.35 0.23 10.65
C LYS A 414 -6.01 0.53 10.01
N TYR A 415 -4.98 0.75 10.81
CA TYR A 415 -3.61 0.91 10.32
C TYR A 415 -2.63 -0.06 10.97
N ILE A 416 -1.64 -0.46 10.18
CA ILE A 416 -0.45 -1.22 10.58
C ILE A 416 0.76 -0.43 10.08
N LEU A 417 1.60 -0.01 11.01
CA LEU A 417 2.83 0.73 10.71
C LEU A 417 4.02 -0.15 11.05
N CYS A 418 4.96 -0.30 10.12
CA CYS A 418 6.26 -0.90 10.40
C CYS A 418 7.34 0.16 10.25
N THR A 419 8.23 0.23 11.23
CA THR A 419 9.43 1.06 11.13
C THR A 419 10.54 0.43 11.93
N ASN A 420 11.77 0.53 11.43
CA ASN A 420 12.93 0.21 12.24
C ASN A 420 13.02 1.18 13.42
N ASN A 421 13.89 0.88 14.37
CA ASN A 421 14.17 1.78 15.50
C ASN A 421 15.55 2.45 15.38
N GLU A 422 16.08 2.57 14.16
CA GLU A 422 17.31 3.31 13.92
C GLU A 422 17.12 4.76 14.36
N ASN A 423 18.08 5.29 15.11
CA ASN A 423 17.97 6.63 15.72
C ASN A 423 16.70 6.82 16.57
N LYS A 424 16.16 5.73 17.12
CA LYS A 424 14.95 5.70 17.96
C LYS A 424 13.68 6.23 17.28
N ILE A 425 13.60 6.12 15.97
CA ILE A 425 12.49 6.67 15.19
C ILE A 425 11.13 6.04 15.54
N ALA A 426 11.08 4.74 15.86
CA ALA A 426 9.85 4.09 16.28
C ALA A 426 9.33 4.68 17.61
N GLU A 427 10.22 4.77 18.60
CA GLU A 427 9.87 5.13 19.98
C GLU A 427 9.71 6.63 20.21
N GLU A 428 10.66 7.42 19.74
CA GLU A 428 10.76 8.86 20.04
C GLU A 428 10.04 9.73 19.00
N VAL A 429 9.71 9.18 17.81
CA VAL A 429 9.02 9.91 16.74
C VAL A 429 7.65 9.33 16.43
N THR A 430 7.57 8.10 15.91
CA THR A 430 6.30 7.51 15.44
C THR A 430 5.32 7.32 16.58
N TYR A 431 5.73 6.61 17.63
CA TYR A 431 4.90 6.38 18.81
C TYR A 431 4.49 7.69 19.48
N GLN A 432 5.44 8.61 19.69
CA GLN A 432 5.13 9.91 20.30
C GLN A 432 4.14 10.72 19.48
N ARG A 433 4.21 10.68 18.14
CA ARG A 433 3.23 11.33 17.27
C ARG A 433 1.84 10.75 17.51
N LEU A 434 1.69 9.42 17.50
CA LEU A 434 0.40 8.74 17.68
C LEU A 434 -0.16 8.96 19.09
N SER A 435 0.69 8.95 20.12
CA SER A 435 0.29 9.27 21.49
C SER A 435 -0.19 10.72 21.63
N LYS A 436 0.50 11.69 21.02
CA LYS A 436 0.15 13.11 21.13
C LYS A 436 -1.15 13.51 20.45
N ILE A 437 -1.60 12.76 19.44
CA ILE A 437 -2.85 13.08 18.75
C ILE A 437 -4.08 12.48 19.45
N GLN A 438 -3.93 11.71 20.54
CA GLN A 438 -5.04 11.02 21.21
C GLN A 438 -6.17 11.94 21.66
N ASP A 439 -5.85 13.12 22.20
CA ASP A 439 -6.86 14.08 22.66
C ASP A 439 -7.78 14.56 21.52
N GLU A 440 -7.23 14.72 20.32
CA GLU A 440 -7.98 15.19 19.16
C GLU A 440 -8.52 14.04 18.30
N LEU A 441 -7.78 12.94 18.22
CA LEU A 441 -8.02 11.79 17.35
C LEU A 441 -7.91 10.49 18.18
N PRO A 442 -8.91 10.18 19.04
CA PRO A 442 -8.86 9.00 19.89
C PRO A 442 -8.74 7.71 19.08
N HIS A 443 -7.79 6.85 19.42
CA HIS A 443 -7.60 5.54 18.77
C HIS A 443 -6.85 4.57 19.68
N ASN A 444 -7.10 3.27 19.51
CA ASN A 444 -6.37 2.23 20.21
C ASN A 444 -5.14 1.79 19.40
N LEU A 445 -4.04 1.52 20.10
CA LEU A 445 -2.75 1.13 19.50
C LEU A 445 -2.08 0.04 20.36
N LYS A 446 -1.66 -1.07 19.73
CA LYS A 446 -0.71 -2.01 20.32
C LYS A 446 0.68 -1.76 19.73
N TYR A 447 1.70 -1.88 20.57
CA TYR A 447 3.10 -1.69 20.19
C TYR A 447 3.81 -3.02 20.27
N PHE A 448 4.26 -3.54 19.12
CA PHE A 448 5.00 -4.80 19.05
C PHE A 448 6.44 -4.56 18.62
N LYS A 449 7.35 -5.36 19.15
CA LYS A 449 8.75 -5.36 18.76
C LYS A 449 9.13 -6.71 18.17
N THR A 450 9.96 -6.69 17.13
CA THR A 450 10.54 -7.91 16.58
C THR A 450 11.57 -8.49 17.54
N ASP A 451 11.42 -9.78 17.82
CA ASP A 451 12.37 -10.64 18.52
C ASP A 451 12.63 -11.89 17.67
N PHE A 452 13.51 -12.79 18.12
CA PHE A 452 13.93 -13.95 17.34
C PHE A 452 13.98 -15.24 18.16
N ILE A 453 13.59 -16.34 17.51
CA ILE A 453 13.74 -17.70 18.02
C ILE A 453 14.71 -18.46 17.12
N GLU A 454 15.70 -19.14 17.69
CA GLU A 454 16.60 -20.01 16.93
C GLU A 454 15.83 -21.23 16.38
N LYS A 455 16.05 -21.58 15.11
CA LYS A 455 15.35 -22.71 14.45
C LYS A 455 15.81 -24.08 14.97
N ASP A 456 16.99 -24.17 15.58
CA ASP A 456 17.52 -25.39 16.16
C ASP A 456 17.13 -25.56 17.65
N ASN A 457 16.21 -24.74 18.15
CA ASN A 457 15.69 -24.84 19.51
C ASN A 457 14.92 -26.16 19.72
N ASP A 458 15.33 -26.94 20.72
CA ASP A 458 14.70 -28.22 21.08
C ASP A 458 13.20 -28.07 21.44
N ASP A 459 12.80 -26.91 21.98
CA ASP A 459 11.43 -26.56 22.37
C ASP A 459 10.77 -25.57 21.39
N LEU A 460 11.16 -25.60 20.11
CA LEU A 460 10.72 -24.64 19.10
C LEU A 460 9.19 -24.53 19.00
N GLU A 461 8.48 -25.66 18.97
CA GLU A 461 7.01 -25.66 18.89
C GLU A 461 6.38 -24.91 20.07
N PHE A 462 6.84 -25.20 21.29
CA PHE A 462 6.32 -24.58 22.50
C PHE A 462 6.61 -23.08 22.52
N THR A 463 7.83 -22.69 22.14
CA THR A 463 8.23 -21.29 22.07
C THR A 463 7.39 -20.53 21.04
N LEU A 464 7.13 -21.11 19.85
CA LEU A 464 6.29 -20.48 18.84
C LEU A 464 4.84 -20.26 19.31
N LEU A 465 4.29 -21.18 20.12
CA LEU A 465 2.94 -21.04 20.67
C LEU A 465 2.80 -19.82 21.59
N ASP A 466 3.85 -19.42 22.31
CA ASP A 466 3.84 -18.22 23.15
C ASP A 466 3.64 -16.93 22.33
N HIS A 467 4.05 -16.95 21.06
CA HIS A 467 3.89 -15.82 20.14
C HIS A 467 2.65 -15.91 19.24
N VAL A 468 1.90 -17.01 19.29
CA VAL A 468 0.63 -17.13 18.54
C VAL A 468 -0.38 -16.07 19.01
N LYS A 469 -0.37 -15.74 20.30
CA LYS A 469 -1.26 -14.73 20.87
C LYS A 469 -1.14 -13.40 20.12
N THR A 470 0.09 -12.92 19.88
CA THR A 470 0.34 -11.64 19.22
C THR A 470 -0.06 -11.69 17.74
N LEU A 471 0.11 -12.83 17.07
CA LEU A 471 -0.35 -13.00 15.68
C LEU A 471 -1.88 -12.99 15.55
N ILE A 472 -2.61 -13.60 16.49
CA ILE A 472 -4.08 -13.55 16.51
C ILE A 472 -4.56 -12.12 16.73
N GLU A 473 -3.99 -11.41 17.69
CA GLU A 473 -4.32 -10.00 17.96
C GLU A 473 -4.06 -9.13 16.73
N LEU A 474 -2.91 -9.33 16.08
CA LEU A 474 -2.55 -8.63 14.84
C LEU A 474 -3.55 -8.93 13.72
N GLU A 475 -3.85 -10.21 13.44
CA GLU A 475 -4.74 -10.64 12.35
C GLU A 475 -6.16 -10.06 12.48
N HIS A 476 -6.68 -9.99 13.69
CA HIS A 476 -8.04 -9.52 13.93
C HIS A 476 -8.13 -8.03 14.26
N GLY A 477 -6.98 -7.43 14.56
CA GLY A 477 -6.86 -6.07 15.03
C GLY A 477 -7.63 -5.82 16.30
N ILE A 478 -7.30 -6.58 17.34
CA ILE A 478 -7.95 -6.61 18.66
C ILE A 478 -6.92 -6.74 19.77
N ASP A 479 -7.37 -6.58 21.01
CA ASP A 479 -6.70 -7.12 22.18
C ASP A 479 -7.46 -8.35 22.70
N LEU A 480 -6.79 -9.48 22.89
CA LEU A 480 -7.45 -10.70 23.34
C LEU A 480 -8.06 -10.57 24.74
N GLN A 481 -7.52 -9.70 25.60
CA GLN A 481 -8.07 -9.44 26.94
C GLN A 481 -9.40 -8.67 26.90
N GLU A 482 -9.69 -8.00 25.79
CA GLU A 482 -10.84 -7.10 25.62
C GLU A 482 -11.79 -7.59 24.49
N SER A 483 -11.62 -8.82 24.02
CA SER A 483 -12.33 -9.35 22.84
C SER A 483 -13.22 -10.55 23.12
N ASP A 484 -14.03 -10.93 22.13
CA ASP A 484 -14.79 -12.18 22.13
C ASP A 484 -13.96 -13.41 21.71
N LYS A 485 -12.62 -13.30 21.71
CA LYS A 485 -11.68 -14.35 21.32
C LYS A 485 -10.72 -14.64 22.46
N ALA A 486 -10.37 -15.90 22.62
CA ALA A 486 -9.40 -16.34 23.63
C ALA A 486 -8.49 -17.45 23.11
N THR A 487 -7.46 -17.79 23.87
CA THR A 487 -6.52 -18.87 23.56
C THR A 487 -6.54 -19.92 24.66
N ALA A 488 -6.37 -21.20 24.30
CA ALA A 488 -6.23 -22.32 25.23
C ALA A 488 -5.28 -23.37 24.67
N PHE A 489 -3.97 -23.20 24.90
CA PHE A 489 -2.94 -24.04 24.26
C PHE A 489 -2.64 -25.35 24.99
N ASN A 490 -3.03 -25.50 26.26
CA ASN A 490 -2.87 -26.73 27.03
C ASN A 490 -4.20 -27.17 27.68
N LEU A 491 -4.28 -28.44 28.12
CA LEU A 491 -5.50 -29.00 28.71
C LEU A 491 -5.94 -28.30 29.99
N GLU A 492 -5.02 -27.73 30.76
CA GLU A 492 -5.37 -26.95 31.93
C GLU A 492 -6.14 -25.69 31.51
N ALA A 493 -5.61 -24.92 30.56
CA ALA A 493 -6.27 -23.74 30.00
C ALA A 493 -7.62 -24.10 29.37
N VAL A 494 -7.74 -25.21 28.64
CA VAL A 494 -9.03 -25.69 28.10
C VAL A 494 -10.08 -25.90 29.20
N ARG A 495 -9.65 -26.34 30.39
CA ARG A 495 -10.56 -26.65 31.50
C ARG A 495 -10.86 -25.45 32.39
N THR A 496 -9.95 -24.48 32.46
CA THR A 496 -10.03 -23.34 33.40
C THR A 496 -10.36 -22.00 32.74
N LEU A 497 -10.17 -21.86 31.42
CA LEU A 497 -10.43 -20.61 30.69
C LEU A 497 -11.86 -20.13 30.93
N ASP A 498 -12.02 -18.88 31.37
CA ASP A 498 -13.35 -18.26 31.46
C ASP A 498 -13.93 -18.05 30.06
N LEU A 499 -15.18 -18.49 29.86
CA LEU A 499 -15.86 -18.47 28.57
C LEU A 499 -16.98 -17.43 28.53
N GLU A 500 -17.16 -16.64 29.59
CA GLU A 500 -18.14 -15.56 29.58
C GLU A 500 -17.80 -14.54 28.47
N GLY A 501 -18.75 -14.32 27.54
CA GLY A 501 -18.57 -13.41 26.41
C GLY A 501 -17.69 -13.93 25.25
N VAL A 502 -17.01 -15.06 25.42
CA VAL A 502 -16.12 -15.65 24.39
C VAL A 502 -16.94 -16.38 23.32
N LYS A 503 -16.66 -16.09 22.04
CA LYS A 503 -17.28 -16.73 20.87
C LYS A 503 -16.32 -17.64 20.10
N THR A 504 -15.02 -17.36 20.15
CA THR A 504 -13.99 -18.12 19.44
C THR A 504 -12.82 -18.44 20.35
N VAL A 505 -12.33 -19.67 20.32
CA VAL A 505 -11.13 -20.07 21.07
C VAL A 505 -10.12 -20.72 20.13
N TYR A 506 -8.90 -20.21 20.18
CA TYR A 506 -7.75 -20.75 19.46
C TYR A 506 -7.07 -21.78 20.36
N MET A 507 -7.02 -23.03 19.90
CA MET A 507 -6.50 -24.15 20.67
C MET A 507 -5.35 -24.82 19.96
N ARG A 508 -4.48 -25.48 20.71
CA ARG A 508 -3.51 -26.38 20.09
C ARG A 508 -4.22 -27.60 19.53
N GLN A 509 -3.91 -28.02 18.30
CA GLN A 509 -4.56 -29.19 17.68
C GLN A 509 -4.51 -30.44 18.58
N GLN A 510 -3.37 -30.69 19.24
CA GLN A 510 -3.22 -31.80 20.19
C GLN A 510 -4.13 -31.62 21.41
N SER A 511 -4.24 -30.42 21.96
CA SER A 511 -5.11 -30.12 23.10
C SER A 511 -6.59 -30.29 22.75
N HIS A 512 -7.00 -29.87 21.56
CA HIS A 512 -8.34 -30.07 21.03
C HIS A 512 -8.65 -31.57 20.83
N ALA A 513 -7.71 -32.34 20.27
CA ALA A 513 -7.86 -33.78 20.08
C ALA A 513 -7.97 -34.58 21.40
N MET A 514 -7.42 -34.03 22.50
CA MET A 514 -7.46 -34.65 23.83
C MET A 514 -8.68 -34.23 24.68
N MET A 515 -9.60 -33.43 24.13
CA MET A 515 -10.80 -33.00 24.85
C MET A 515 -11.73 -34.19 25.19
N GLU A 516 -12.19 -34.22 26.44
CA GLU A 516 -13.18 -35.19 26.90
C GLU A 516 -14.62 -34.70 26.61
N ILE A 517 -15.63 -35.56 26.76
CA ILE A 517 -17.05 -35.20 26.52
C ILE A 517 -17.46 -33.94 27.30
N LYS A 518 -17.04 -33.82 28.56
CA LYS A 518 -17.32 -32.64 29.40
C LYS A 518 -16.69 -31.36 28.83
N ASP A 519 -15.52 -31.47 28.21
CA ASP A 519 -14.83 -30.35 27.60
C ASP A 519 -15.59 -29.96 26.32
N LEU A 520 -15.96 -30.93 25.48
CA LEU A 520 -16.78 -30.68 24.29
C LEU A 520 -18.14 -30.04 24.61
N GLU A 521 -18.79 -30.45 25.71
CA GLU A 521 -20.02 -29.80 26.18
C GLU A 521 -19.79 -28.35 26.60
N ARG A 522 -18.68 -28.06 27.29
CA ARG A 522 -18.29 -26.69 27.70
C ARG A 522 -18.12 -25.77 26.48
N TYR A 523 -17.56 -26.26 25.38
CA TYR A 523 -17.30 -25.48 24.16
C TYR A 523 -18.39 -25.60 23.09
N LYS A 524 -19.54 -26.22 23.38
CA LYS A 524 -20.60 -26.54 22.39
C LYS A 524 -21.07 -25.36 21.53
N TYR A 525 -21.04 -24.13 22.06
CA TYR A 525 -21.47 -22.92 21.36
C TYR A 525 -20.32 -21.97 20.99
N ILE A 526 -19.09 -22.46 21.08
CA ILE A 526 -17.86 -21.70 20.82
C ILE A 526 -17.21 -22.27 19.56
N THR A 527 -16.73 -21.38 18.70
CA THR A 527 -15.95 -21.79 17.53
C THR A 527 -14.53 -22.11 17.97
N ILE A 528 -14.08 -23.35 17.78
CA ILE A 528 -12.69 -23.75 18.05
C ILE A 528 -11.88 -23.66 16.74
N ILE A 529 -10.69 -23.05 16.81
CA ILE A 529 -9.72 -22.95 15.73
C ILE A 529 -8.40 -23.59 16.18
N ASP A 530 -7.88 -24.55 15.42
CA ASP A 530 -6.63 -25.25 15.72
C ASP A 530 -5.39 -24.46 15.25
N VAL A 531 -4.41 -24.31 16.15
CA VAL A 531 -3.10 -23.63 16.00
C VAL A 531 -2.02 -24.66 16.44
N PRO A 532 -0.73 -24.68 16.01
CA PRO A 532 0.07 -23.72 15.24
C PRO A 532 0.12 -23.94 13.72
N ASP A 533 -0.43 -25.02 13.16
CA ASP A 533 -0.39 -25.31 11.72
C ASP A 533 -0.86 -24.13 10.85
N TYR A 534 -1.81 -23.35 11.34
CA TYR A 534 -2.31 -22.18 10.61
C TYR A 534 -1.26 -21.08 10.42
N TYR A 535 -0.39 -20.82 11.40
CA TYR A 535 0.59 -19.72 11.34
C TYR A 535 2.03 -20.17 11.05
N PHE A 536 2.41 -21.38 11.46
CA PHE A 536 3.79 -21.85 11.44
C PHE A 536 4.00 -23.20 10.74
N ALA A 537 3.05 -23.66 9.90
CA ALA A 537 3.15 -24.97 9.26
C ALA A 537 4.44 -25.19 8.43
N ASN A 538 5.01 -24.14 7.84
CA ASN A 538 6.24 -24.31 7.06
C ASN A 538 7.46 -24.44 7.97
N GLU A 539 7.54 -23.62 9.01
CA GLU A 539 8.60 -23.65 10.01
C GLU A 539 8.61 -24.98 10.77
N MET A 540 7.42 -25.49 11.12
CA MET A 540 7.27 -26.81 11.75
C MET A 540 7.78 -27.93 10.83
N LYS A 541 7.46 -27.87 9.52
CA LYS A 541 7.99 -28.84 8.53
C LYS A 541 9.51 -28.75 8.37
N GLU A 542 10.06 -27.54 8.34
CA GLU A 542 11.51 -27.32 8.23
C GLU A 542 12.27 -27.85 9.46
N ALA A 543 11.67 -27.73 10.64
CA ALA A 543 12.19 -28.28 11.89
C ALA A 543 11.96 -29.79 12.06
N GLY A 544 11.23 -30.44 11.14
CA GLY A 544 10.94 -31.88 11.19
C GLY A 544 9.92 -32.29 12.25
N LEU A 545 9.02 -31.37 12.63
CA LEU A 545 7.98 -31.54 13.65
C LEU A 545 6.61 -31.90 13.05
#